data_AF-A0A8H4RKF4-F1
#
_entry.id   AF-A0A8H4RKF4-F1
#
_cell.length_a   1.000
_cell.length_b   1.000
_cell.length_c   1.000
_cell.angle_alpha   90.00
_cell.angle_beta   90.00
_cell.angle_gamma   90.00
#
_symmetry.space_group_name_H-M   'P 1'
#
loop_
_entity.id
_entity.type
_entity.pdbx_description
1 polymer ?
#
loop_
_entity_poly.entity_id
_entity_poly.type
_entity_poly.pdbx_seq_one_letter_code
_entity_poly.pdbx_strand_id
1 'polypeptide(L)'
;MASSNFKPALIIVDLQEDFCPPNGSLAVPNGRTIIPTVNKLLTLPFALKIATKDWHPADHISFASNHANKKPYVDFTTIVNPANASETYETRLWPDHCIQNTPGAELVKELEVEKVDKIVEKGMRKE
;
A
#
# COMPACT_ATOMS: atom_id res chain seq x y z
N MET A 1 11.64 -39.08 -7.66
CA MET A 1 10.75 -37.91 -7.84
C MET A 1 11.49 -36.70 -7.31
N ALA A 2 11.78 -35.71 -8.15
CA ALA A 2 12.41 -34.49 -7.67
C ALA A 2 11.43 -33.81 -6.71
N SER A 3 11.75 -33.75 -5.40
CA SER A 3 11.01 -32.88 -4.51
C SER A 3 11.18 -31.47 -5.06
N SER A 4 10.09 -30.81 -5.42
CA SER A 4 10.17 -29.41 -5.79
C SER A 4 10.74 -28.66 -4.58
N ASN A 5 11.85 -27.97 -4.76
CA ASN A 5 12.46 -27.12 -3.73
C ASN A 5 11.67 -25.80 -3.64
N PHE A 6 10.35 -25.90 -3.54
CA PHE A 6 9.46 -24.75 -3.49
C PHE A 6 9.66 -24.04 -2.15
N LYS A 7 10.09 -22.77 -2.23
CA LYS A 7 10.33 -21.91 -1.08
C LYS A 7 9.34 -20.74 -1.14
N PRO A 8 8.20 -20.83 -0.46
CA PRO A 8 7.19 -19.79 -0.52
C PRO A 8 7.64 -18.56 0.28
N ALA A 9 7.27 -17.38 -0.19
CA ALA A 9 7.33 -16.13 0.57
C ALA A 9 5.92 -15.60 0.80
N LEU A 10 5.74 -14.82 1.86
CA LEU A 10 4.52 -14.07 2.16
C LEU A 10 4.79 -12.59 1.95
N ILE A 11 3.92 -11.92 1.19
CA ILE A 11 3.92 -10.46 1.04
C ILE A 11 2.58 -9.94 1.56
N ILE A 12 2.65 -9.11 2.59
CA ILE A 12 1.51 -8.43 3.21
C ILE A 12 1.46 -7.04 2.60
N VAL A 13 0.48 -6.83 1.73
CA VAL A 13 0.39 -5.61 0.94
C VAL A 13 -0.46 -4.59 1.69
N ASP A 14 0.16 -3.47 2.07
CA ASP A 14 -0.47 -2.21 2.47
C ASP A 14 -1.53 -2.36 3.57
N LEU A 15 -1.24 -3.14 4.61
CA LEU A 15 -2.11 -3.29 5.77
C LEU A 15 -1.92 -2.10 6.72
N GLN A 16 -2.27 -0.91 6.24
CA GLN A 16 -2.05 0.39 6.89
C GLN A 16 -3.34 0.98 7.45
N GLU A 17 -3.19 1.93 8.39
CA GLU A 17 -4.29 2.61 9.06
C GLU A 17 -5.23 3.34 8.07
N ASP A 18 -4.70 4.01 7.03
CA ASP A 18 -5.51 4.74 6.04
C ASP A 18 -6.38 3.83 5.16
N PHE A 19 -6.01 2.57 5.01
CA PHE A 19 -6.81 1.58 4.29
C PHE A 19 -7.81 0.84 5.18
N CYS A 20 -7.83 1.13 6.49
CA CYS A 20 -8.63 0.40 7.45
C CYS A 20 -9.68 1.29 8.14
N PRO A 21 -10.92 0.79 8.32
CA PRO A 21 -11.91 1.49 9.13
C PRO A 21 -11.49 1.55 10.61
N PRO A 22 -12.07 2.44 11.42
CA PRO A 22 -13.10 3.41 11.04
C PRO A 22 -12.55 4.74 10.51
N ASN A 23 -11.25 5.01 10.69
CA ASN A 23 -10.69 6.35 10.55
C ASN A 23 -9.84 6.55 9.28
N GLY A 24 -9.54 5.49 8.53
CA GLY A 24 -8.66 5.59 7.38
C GLY A 24 -9.23 6.47 6.27
N SER A 25 -8.41 7.35 5.69
CA SER A 25 -8.83 8.28 4.65
C SER A 25 -9.26 7.60 3.35
N LEU A 26 -8.77 6.38 3.11
CA LEU A 26 -9.10 5.50 1.99
C LEU A 26 -9.54 4.12 2.49
N ALA A 27 -10.35 4.10 3.55
CA ALA A 27 -10.73 2.87 4.23
C ALA A 27 -11.46 1.88 3.32
N VAL A 28 -10.94 0.66 3.22
CA VAL A 28 -11.58 -0.46 2.55
C VAL A 28 -12.60 -1.10 3.51
N PRO A 29 -13.87 -1.29 3.10
CA PRO A 29 -14.86 -1.95 3.94
C PRO A 29 -14.37 -3.30 4.45
N ASN A 30 -14.49 -3.53 5.76
CA ASN A 30 -14.00 -4.73 6.43
C ASN A 30 -12.49 -4.98 6.34
N GLY A 31 -11.67 -3.99 5.96
CA GLY A 31 -10.21 -4.17 5.79
C GLY A 31 -9.49 -4.77 7.01
N ARG A 32 -9.96 -4.49 8.23
CA ARG A 32 -9.38 -5.08 9.45
C ARG A 32 -9.74 -6.55 9.70
N THR A 33 -10.79 -7.08 9.08
CA THR A 33 -11.27 -8.44 9.40
C THR A 33 -10.31 -9.54 8.94
N ILE A 34 -9.38 -9.23 8.04
CA ILE A 34 -8.37 -10.18 7.57
C ILE A 34 -7.17 -10.30 8.51
N ILE A 35 -6.98 -9.35 9.44
CA ILE A 35 -5.78 -9.29 10.31
C ILE A 35 -5.55 -10.61 11.08
N PRO A 36 -6.56 -11.25 11.70
CA PRO A 36 -6.36 -12.54 12.36
C PRO A 36 -5.83 -13.64 11.42
N THR A 37 -6.28 -13.65 10.16
CA THR A 37 -5.80 -14.59 9.15
C THR A 37 -4.36 -14.28 8.75
N VAL A 38 -4.02 -13.00 8.55
CA VAL A 38 -2.65 -12.57 8.24
C VAL A 38 -1.69 -12.96 9.37
N ASN A 39 -2.04 -12.69 10.62
CA ASN A 39 -1.24 -13.08 11.80
C ASN A 39 -1.06 -14.60 11.88
N LYS A 40 -2.11 -15.40 11.55
CA LYS A 40 -1.97 -16.86 11.45
C LYS A 40 -0.96 -17.26 10.36
N LEU A 41 -1.01 -16.62 9.18
CA LEU A 41 -0.06 -16.89 8.09
C LEU A 41 1.38 -16.52 8.48
N LEU A 42 1.59 -15.46 9.26
CA LEU A 42 2.90 -15.06 9.79
C LEU A 42 3.55 -16.16 10.65
N THR A 43 2.79 -17.13 11.17
CA THR A 43 3.35 -18.27 11.93
C THR A 43 3.85 -19.42 11.06
N LEU A 44 3.53 -19.43 9.75
CA LEU A 44 3.91 -20.50 8.84
C LEU A 44 5.37 -20.37 8.37
N PRO A 45 6.01 -21.47 7.93
CA PRO A 45 7.42 -21.51 7.56
C PRO A 45 7.66 -20.95 6.15
N PHE A 46 7.23 -19.71 5.90
CA PHE A 46 7.64 -18.96 4.71
C PHE A 46 9.14 -18.68 4.77
N ALA A 47 9.81 -18.80 3.63
CA ALA A 47 11.24 -18.49 3.49
C ALA A 47 11.52 -17.00 3.67
N LEU A 48 10.52 -16.15 3.45
CA LEU A 48 10.59 -14.70 3.64
C LEU A 48 9.18 -14.13 3.86
N LYS A 49 9.06 -13.16 4.76
CA LYS A 49 7.82 -12.45 5.10
C LYS A 49 8.07 -10.95 4.96
N ILE A 50 7.44 -10.32 3.97
CA ILE A 50 7.59 -8.88 3.69
C ILE A 50 6.27 -8.19 3.95
N ALA A 51 6.30 -7.02 4.57
CA ALA A 51 5.19 -6.09 4.53
C ALA A 51 5.52 -4.91 3.61
N THR A 52 4.52 -4.36 2.92
CA THR A 52 4.67 -3.12 2.14
C THR A 52 3.92 -1.97 2.79
N LYS A 53 4.41 -0.76 2.55
CA LYS A 53 3.74 0.50 2.89
C LYS A 53 3.63 1.35 1.63
N ASP A 54 2.44 1.82 1.28
CA ASP A 54 2.34 3.10 0.57
C ASP A 54 2.91 4.20 1.47
N TRP A 55 3.74 5.06 0.90
CA TRP A 55 4.55 6.01 1.65
C TRP A 55 4.74 7.29 0.84
N HIS A 56 3.65 8.01 0.65
CA HIS A 56 3.55 9.10 -0.32
C HIS A 56 4.00 10.46 0.25
N PRO A 57 4.71 11.30 -0.52
CA PRO A 57 4.81 12.72 -0.19
C PRO A 57 3.42 13.37 -0.24
N ALA A 58 3.21 14.46 0.51
CA ALA A 58 1.92 15.15 0.54
C ALA A 58 1.49 15.71 -0.83
N ASP A 59 2.45 15.99 -1.72
CA ASP A 59 2.21 16.51 -3.06
C ASP A 59 2.21 15.44 -4.17
N HIS A 60 1.99 14.16 -3.81
CA HIS A 60 1.96 13.03 -4.74
C HIS A 60 0.89 13.18 -5.83
N ILE A 61 1.24 12.79 -7.07
CA ILE A 61 0.40 12.95 -8.26
C ILE A 61 -0.91 12.17 -8.20
N SER A 62 -0.98 11.11 -7.39
CA SER A 62 -2.20 10.29 -7.27
C SER A 62 -3.30 10.97 -6.44
N PHE A 63 -3.00 12.05 -5.71
CA PHE A 63 -3.97 12.70 -4.83
C PHE A 63 -4.78 13.76 -5.57
N ALA A 64 -6.10 13.70 -5.44
CA ALA A 64 -7.00 14.68 -6.07
C ALA A 64 -6.75 16.11 -5.58
N SER A 65 -6.32 16.29 -4.33
CA SER A 65 -5.98 17.59 -3.74
C SER A 65 -4.87 18.34 -4.48
N ASN A 66 -4.00 17.61 -5.19
CA ASN A 66 -2.88 18.15 -5.96
C ASN A 66 -3.26 18.54 -7.40
N HIS A 67 -4.53 18.41 -7.79
CA HIS A 67 -5.02 18.79 -9.12
C HIS A 67 -6.19 19.76 -9.03
N ALA A 68 -6.09 20.89 -9.73
CA ALA A 68 -7.11 21.94 -9.68
C ALA A 68 -8.49 21.44 -10.13
N ASN A 69 -9.51 21.67 -9.29
CA ASN A 69 -10.91 21.32 -9.53
C ASN A 69 -11.19 19.82 -9.73
N LYS A 70 -10.34 18.94 -9.21
CA LYS A 70 -10.50 17.48 -9.30
C LYS A 70 -11.05 16.89 -8.00
N LYS A 71 -11.74 15.76 -8.10
CA LYS A 71 -12.38 15.05 -7.00
C LYS A 71 -11.88 13.61 -6.89
N PRO A 72 -11.64 13.09 -5.67
CA PRO A 72 -11.21 11.72 -5.49
C PRO A 72 -12.29 10.74 -5.99
N TYR A 73 -11.87 9.53 -6.35
CA TYR A 73 -12.70 8.42 -6.83
C TYR A 73 -13.31 8.57 -8.23
N VAL A 74 -13.46 9.79 -8.75
CA VAL A 74 -14.18 10.07 -10.00
C VAL A 74 -13.29 10.64 -11.09
N ASP A 75 -12.31 11.48 -10.72
CA ASP A 75 -11.43 12.11 -11.68
C ASP A 75 -10.16 11.30 -11.94
N PHE A 76 -9.53 11.59 -13.08
CA PHE A 76 -8.31 10.95 -13.54
C PHE A 76 -7.25 12.01 -13.88
N THR A 77 -6.00 11.55 -13.91
CA THR A 77 -4.84 12.27 -14.43
C THR A 77 -3.99 11.34 -15.28
N THR A 78 -3.16 11.90 -16.15
CA THR A 78 -2.21 11.15 -16.98
C THR A 78 -0.83 11.27 -16.40
N ILE A 79 -0.21 10.14 -16.05
CA ILE A 79 1.20 10.07 -15.68
C ILE A 79 2.04 9.74 -16.92
N VAL A 80 3.23 10.29 -17.00
CA VAL A 80 4.20 10.03 -18.07
C VAL A 80 5.28 9.13 -17.50
N ASN A 81 5.64 8.06 -18.21
CA ASN A 81 6.71 7.17 -17.75
C ASN A 81 8.04 7.96 -17.70
N PRO A 82 8.69 8.09 -16.52
CA PRO A 82 9.92 8.86 -16.38
C PRO A 82 11.11 8.26 -17.16
N ALA A 83 11.05 6.98 -17.51
CA ALA A 83 12.05 6.30 -18.32
C ALA A 83 11.72 6.31 -19.82
N ASN A 84 10.48 6.60 -20.20
CA ASN A 84 10.04 6.64 -21.59
C ASN A 84 8.89 7.65 -21.79
N ALA A 85 9.21 8.87 -22.21
CA ALA A 85 8.22 9.94 -22.35
C ALA A 85 7.14 9.68 -23.43
N SER A 86 7.31 8.66 -24.29
CA SER A 86 6.27 8.23 -25.24
C SER A 86 5.23 7.32 -24.61
N GLU A 87 5.46 6.82 -23.40
CA GLU A 87 4.51 6.00 -22.66
C GLU A 87 3.79 6.83 -21.59
N THR A 88 2.46 6.72 -21.59
CA THR A 88 1.60 7.38 -20.61
C THR A 88 0.62 6.39 -20.01
N TYR A 89 0.20 6.64 -18.78
CA TYR A 89 -0.84 5.87 -18.11
C TYR A 89 -1.90 6.81 -17.53
N GLU A 90 -3.17 6.55 -17.81
CA GLU A 90 -4.27 7.25 -17.16
C GLU A 90 -4.59 6.56 -15.84
N THR A 91 -4.52 7.32 -14.74
CA THR A 91 -4.76 6.81 -13.39
C THR A 91 -5.84 7.61 -12.68
N ARG A 92 -6.58 6.92 -11.81
CA ARG A 92 -7.60 7.53 -10.96
C ARG A 92 -6.93 8.36 -9.86
N LEU A 93 -7.55 9.49 -9.55
CA LEU A 93 -7.19 10.31 -8.39
C LEU A 93 -7.89 9.80 -7.12
N TRP A 94 -7.12 9.75 -6.03
CA TRP A 94 -7.51 9.23 -4.73
C TRP A 94 -7.59 10.36 -3.70
N PRO A 95 -8.28 10.16 -2.56
CA PRO A 95 -8.09 11.05 -1.42
C PRO A 95 -6.64 10.99 -0.96
N ASP A 96 -6.18 12.00 -0.23
CA ASP A 96 -4.87 11.98 0.44
C ASP A 96 -4.82 10.79 1.41
N HIS A 97 -3.82 9.93 1.26
CA HIS A 97 -3.65 8.72 2.08
C HIS A 97 -2.18 8.33 2.19
N CYS A 98 -1.85 7.60 3.24
CA CYS A 98 -0.54 7.03 3.48
C CYS A 98 0.59 8.06 3.32
N ILE A 99 0.33 9.30 3.75
CA ILE A 99 1.32 10.39 3.67
C ILE A 99 2.47 10.07 4.64
N GLN A 100 3.70 10.23 4.16
CA GLN A 100 4.92 9.98 4.92
C GLN A 100 4.87 10.61 6.31
N ASN A 101 5.23 9.81 7.31
CA ASN A 101 5.29 10.20 8.72
C ASN A 101 3.95 10.62 9.36
N THR A 102 2.83 10.22 8.77
CA THR A 102 1.50 10.41 9.38
C THR A 102 0.99 9.11 10.00
N PRO A 103 0.10 9.18 11.02
CA PRO A 103 -0.49 7.98 11.61
C PRO A 103 -1.22 7.09 10.59
N GLY A 104 -1.85 7.68 9.58
CA GLY A 104 -2.55 6.95 8.52
C GLY A 104 -1.64 6.04 7.69
N ALA A 105 -0.36 6.40 7.59
CA ALA A 105 0.62 5.64 6.84
C ALA A 105 1.28 4.52 7.64
N GLU A 106 0.99 4.38 8.94
CA GLU A 106 1.53 3.27 9.73
C GLU A 106 0.82 1.95 9.43
N LEU A 107 1.54 0.84 9.58
CA LEU A 107 0.92 -0.49 9.59
C LEU A 107 -0.04 -0.58 10.78
N VAL A 108 -1.16 -1.28 10.60
CA VAL A 108 -2.16 -1.42 11.66
C VAL A 108 -1.54 -2.06 12.91
N LYS A 109 -1.84 -1.50 14.08
CA LYS A 109 -1.26 -1.94 15.37
C LYS A 109 -1.55 -3.39 15.73
N GLU A 110 -2.59 -3.99 15.15
CA GLU A 110 -2.99 -5.37 15.39
C GLU A 110 -2.19 -6.37 14.55
N LEU A 111 -1.42 -5.91 13.56
CA LEU A 111 -0.50 -6.75 12.81
C LEU A 111 0.71 -7.11 13.68
N GLU A 112 1.07 -8.39 13.72
CA GLU A 112 2.27 -8.91 14.39
C GLU A 112 3.53 -8.58 13.57
N VAL A 113 3.84 -7.28 13.45
CA VAL A 113 4.90 -6.74 12.60
C VAL A 113 6.30 -7.26 12.98
N GLU A 114 6.49 -7.68 14.23
CA GLU A 114 7.72 -8.29 14.71
C GLU A 114 8.04 -9.64 14.03
N LYS A 115 7.05 -10.26 13.38
CA LYS A 115 7.21 -11.51 12.61
C LYS A 115 7.51 -11.28 11.13
N VAL A 116 7.57 -10.02 10.70
CA VAL A 116 7.92 -9.62 9.33
C VAL A 116 9.44 -9.43 9.25
N ASP A 117 10.07 -9.96 8.22
CA ASP A 117 11.53 -9.88 8.03
C ASP A 117 11.96 -8.52 7.46
N LYS A 118 11.10 -7.90 6.63
CA LYS A 118 11.38 -6.61 5.99
C LYS A 118 10.12 -5.81 5.70
N ILE A 119 10.23 -4.50 5.85
CA ILE A 119 9.23 -3.54 5.37
C ILE A 119 9.78 -2.84 4.12
N VAL A 120 8.96 -2.72 3.09
CA VAL A 120 9.29 -2.03 1.84
C VAL A 120 8.31 -0.88 1.60
N GLU A 121 8.84 0.33 1.49
CA GLU A 121 8.07 1.53 1.19
C GLU A 121 7.98 1.75 -0.33
N LYS A 122 6.81 2.16 -0.82
CA LYS A 122 6.54 2.45 -2.23
C LYS A 122 5.76 3.76 -2.40
N GLY A 123 5.74 4.29 -3.63
CA GLY A 123 5.02 5.54 -3.95
C GLY A 123 5.69 6.81 -3.41
N MET A 124 7.01 6.80 -3.21
CA MET A 124 7.73 7.90 -2.54
C MET A 124 8.09 9.08 -3.46
N ARG A 125 7.96 8.93 -4.78
CA ARG A 125 8.23 10.00 -5.75
C ARG A 125 6.97 10.79 -6.00
N LYS A 126 7.11 12.07 -6.34
CA LYS A 126 5.96 12.93 -6.56
C LYS A 126 5.17 12.52 -7.80
N GLU A 127 5.89 12.18 -8.86
CA GLU A 127 5.42 11.90 -10.22
C GLU A 127 4.90 10.49 -10.49
#